data_AF-A0A7C5VJP2-F1
#
_entry.id   AF-A0A7C5VJP2-F1
#
_cell.length_a   1.000
_cell.length_b   1.000
_cell.length_c   1.000
_cell.angle_alpha   90.00
_cell.angle_beta   90.00
_cell.angle_gamma   90.00
#
_symmetry.space_group_name_H-M   'P 1'
#
loop_
_entity.id
_entity.type
_entity.pdbx_description
1 polymer ?
#
loop_
_entity_poly.entity_id
_entity_poly.type
_entity_poly.pdbx_seq_one_letter_code
_entity_poly.pdbx_strand_id
1 'polypeptide(L)'
;MGKKNKRATLVLQDTYIESILNNKNQNQDNLKEILKKYKEETDKKNKDEILSKQIIPKFKNFITKLISKYKTFDKEDLEQIAYIAIIKATQNYQQTYDNPTNFFLSYIEKEIKHYIMKEDIIKIPKTVRKLYYQIQKYISLDPSLSIQEIAQKLNLKKESVKEILSIPQKNNIDINLIKSQKMKDLQLRIEDKIFLEQIIKNLSEI
;
A
#
# COMPACT_ATOMS: atom_id res chain seq x y z
N MET A 1 27.50 -45.73 -25.32
CA MET A 1 26.13 -45.20 -25.06
C MET A 1 26.25 -43.78 -24.50
N GLY A 2 25.42 -42.80 -24.93
CA GLY A 2 25.25 -41.56 -24.15
C GLY A 2 25.33 -40.18 -24.82
N LYS A 3 25.19 -40.03 -26.15
CA LYS A 3 25.19 -38.69 -26.81
C LYS A 3 23.93 -38.34 -27.63
N LYS A 4 22.77 -38.95 -27.35
CA LYS A 4 21.51 -38.62 -28.05
C LYS A 4 20.46 -37.88 -27.20
N ASN A 5 20.74 -37.58 -25.93
CA ASN A 5 19.70 -37.12 -24.98
C ASN A 5 19.87 -35.70 -24.41
N LYS A 6 20.72 -34.84 -25.00
CA LYS A 6 20.84 -33.42 -24.58
C LYS A 6 20.03 -32.46 -25.46
N ARG A 7 19.99 -32.68 -26.78
CA ARG A 7 19.21 -31.85 -27.71
C ARG A 7 17.69 -31.99 -27.51
N ALA A 8 17.19 -33.21 -27.30
CA ALA A 8 15.76 -33.43 -27.04
C ALA A 8 15.30 -32.77 -25.74
N THR A 9 16.11 -32.81 -24.68
CA THR A 9 15.79 -32.23 -23.37
C THR A 9 15.81 -30.69 -23.37
N LEU A 10 16.73 -30.08 -24.13
CA LEU A 10 16.77 -28.63 -24.35
C LEU A 10 15.54 -28.16 -25.16
N VAL A 11 15.20 -28.85 -26.24
CA VAL A 11 14.01 -28.55 -27.05
C VAL A 11 12.71 -28.68 -26.23
N LEU A 12 12.62 -29.70 -25.36
CA LEU A 12 11.46 -29.86 -24.47
C LEU A 12 11.37 -28.73 -23.42
N GLN A 13 12.50 -28.27 -22.87
CA GLN A 13 12.53 -27.12 -21.96
C GLN A 13 12.14 -25.81 -22.66
N ASP A 14 12.61 -25.59 -23.88
CA ASP A 14 12.28 -24.41 -24.68
C ASP A 14 10.78 -24.38 -25.03
N THR A 15 10.19 -25.51 -25.44
CA THR A 15 8.73 -25.61 -25.71
C THR A 15 7.88 -25.40 -24.46
N TYR A 16 8.34 -25.84 -23.29
CA TYR A 16 7.64 -25.65 -22.03
C TYR A 16 7.67 -24.18 -21.59
N ILE A 17 8.83 -23.52 -21.72
CA ILE A 17 8.97 -22.09 -21.40
C ILE A 17 8.15 -21.24 -22.36
N GLU A 18 8.17 -21.55 -23.66
CA GLU A 18 7.32 -20.89 -24.66
C GLU A 18 5.83 -21.06 -24.33
N SER A 19 5.40 -22.24 -23.86
CA SER A 19 4.01 -22.47 -23.44
C SER A 19 3.59 -21.65 -22.21
N ILE A 20 4.52 -21.38 -21.27
CA ILE A 20 4.29 -20.55 -20.08
C ILE A 20 4.24 -19.07 -20.45
N LEU A 21 5.12 -18.62 -21.34
CA LEU A 21 5.15 -17.25 -21.86
C LEU A 21 3.90 -16.95 -22.70
N ASN A 22 3.47 -17.89 -23.55
CA ASN A 22 2.20 -17.79 -24.28
C ASN A 22 1.00 -17.72 -23.33
N ASN A 23 0.96 -18.54 -22.27
CA ASN A 23 -0.12 -18.50 -21.28
C ASN A 23 -0.18 -17.17 -20.49
N LYS A 24 0.97 -16.56 -20.19
CA LYS A 24 1.04 -15.25 -19.52
C LYS A 24 0.58 -14.12 -20.44
N ASN A 25 0.99 -14.13 -21.71
CA ASN A 25 0.59 -13.12 -22.70
C ASN A 25 -0.90 -13.25 -23.04
N GLN A 26 -1.41 -14.46 -23.29
CA GLN A 26 -2.83 -14.68 -23.55
C GLN A 26 -3.75 -14.26 -22.39
N ASN A 27 -3.32 -14.42 -21.13
CA ASN A 27 -4.11 -13.96 -19.98
C ASN A 27 -4.17 -12.43 -19.83
N GLN A 28 -3.10 -11.73 -20.21
CA GLN A 28 -3.05 -10.26 -20.18
C GLN A 28 -3.84 -9.65 -21.34
N ASP A 29 -3.72 -10.21 -22.54
CA ASP A 29 -4.45 -9.76 -23.73
C ASP A 29 -5.96 -9.98 -23.59
N ASN A 30 -6.37 -11.10 -22.99
CA ASN A 30 -7.76 -11.41 -22.69
C ASN A 30 -8.37 -10.42 -21.67
N LEU A 31 -7.64 -9.98 -20.64
CA LEU A 31 -8.16 -9.01 -19.69
C LEU A 31 -8.38 -7.63 -20.32
N LYS A 32 -7.50 -7.18 -21.22
CA LYS A 32 -7.69 -5.91 -21.96
C LYS A 32 -8.97 -5.95 -22.79
N GLU A 33 -9.25 -7.06 -23.45
CA GLU A 33 -10.46 -7.25 -24.26
C GLU A 33 -11.73 -7.23 -23.40
N ILE A 34 -11.73 -7.95 -22.27
CA ILE A 34 -12.86 -7.95 -21.32
C ILE A 34 -13.13 -6.54 -20.78
N LEU A 35 -12.07 -5.78 -20.45
CA LEU A 35 -12.20 -4.41 -19.97
C LEU A 35 -12.74 -3.46 -21.04
N LYS A 36 -12.37 -3.67 -22.30
CA LYS A 36 -12.94 -2.94 -23.43
C LYS A 36 -14.43 -3.21 -23.55
N LYS A 37 -14.85 -4.49 -23.56
CA LYS A 37 -16.26 -4.90 -23.56
C LYS A 37 -17.04 -4.28 -22.39
N TYR A 38 -16.47 -4.29 -21.20
CA TYR A 38 -17.08 -3.66 -20.02
C TYR A 38 -17.30 -2.15 -20.21
N LYS A 39 -16.38 -1.44 -20.87
CA LYS A 39 -16.52 0.00 -21.10
C LYS A 39 -17.55 0.35 -22.17
N GLU A 40 -17.61 -0.44 -23.23
CA GLU A 40 -18.54 -0.25 -24.35
C GLU A 40 -19.97 -0.63 -23.99
N GLU A 41 -20.16 -1.55 -23.04
CA GLU A 41 -21.47 -1.97 -22.57
C GLU A 41 -22.23 -0.83 -21.87
N THR A 42 -23.49 -0.63 -22.24
CA THR A 42 -24.36 0.40 -21.67
C THR A 42 -25.36 -0.17 -20.68
N ASP A 43 -25.76 -1.44 -20.84
CA ASP A 43 -26.68 -2.10 -19.93
C ASP A 43 -25.97 -2.44 -18.61
N LYS A 44 -26.53 -1.93 -17.51
CA LYS A 44 -26.03 -2.18 -16.16
C LYS A 44 -26.01 -3.67 -15.82
N LYS A 45 -27.03 -4.44 -16.24
CA LYS A 45 -27.13 -5.87 -15.92
C LYS A 45 -26.00 -6.66 -16.58
N ASN A 46 -25.72 -6.36 -17.85
CA ASN A 46 -24.62 -6.97 -18.59
C ASN A 46 -23.26 -6.55 -18.03
N LYS A 47 -23.11 -5.28 -17.62
CA LYS A 47 -21.90 -4.81 -16.92
C LYS A 47 -21.62 -5.59 -15.64
N ASP A 48 -22.64 -5.78 -14.81
CA ASP A 48 -22.54 -6.53 -13.56
C ASP A 48 -22.22 -8.01 -13.83
N GLU A 49 -22.75 -8.58 -14.91
CA GLU A 49 -22.42 -9.94 -15.36
C GLU A 49 -20.96 -10.07 -15.82
N ILE A 50 -20.46 -9.14 -16.63
CA ILE A 50 -19.05 -9.13 -17.06
C ILE A 50 -18.13 -9.01 -15.84
N LEU A 51 -18.45 -8.09 -14.93
CA LEU A 51 -17.67 -7.87 -13.71
C LEU A 51 -17.62 -9.12 -12.84
N SER A 52 -18.78 -9.71 -12.52
CA SER A 52 -18.90 -10.86 -11.61
C SER A 52 -18.38 -12.17 -12.20
N LYS A 53 -18.64 -12.44 -13.49
CA LYS A 53 -18.30 -13.73 -14.11
C LYS A 53 -16.95 -13.74 -14.83
N GLN A 54 -16.43 -12.58 -15.26
CA GLN A 54 -15.21 -12.53 -16.08
C GLN A 54 -14.05 -11.82 -15.38
N ILE A 55 -14.30 -10.69 -14.71
CA ILE A 55 -13.23 -9.88 -14.11
C ILE A 55 -12.84 -10.42 -12.73
N ILE A 56 -13.79 -10.50 -11.79
CA ILE A 56 -13.52 -10.92 -10.40
C ILE A 56 -12.82 -12.29 -10.31
N PRO A 57 -13.24 -13.34 -11.04
CA PRO A 57 -12.62 -14.66 -10.92
C PRO A 57 -11.14 -14.69 -11.28
N LYS A 58 -10.67 -13.80 -12.18
CA LYS A 58 -9.24 -13.69 -12.54
C LYS A 58 -8.35 -13.29 -11.37
N PHE A 59 -8.89 -12.61 -10.36
CA PHE A 59 -8.13 -12.12 -9.20
C PHE A 59 -8.38 -12.92 -7.92
N LYS A 60 -9.31 -13.88 -7.91
CA LYS A 60 -9.70 -14.65 -6.72
C LYS A 60 -8.50 -15.31 -6.02
N ASN A 61 -7.66 -16.01 -6.78
CA ASN A 61 -6.47 -16.68 -6.23
C ASN A 61 -5.46 -15.69 -5.60
N PHE A 62 -5.34 -14.49 -6.18
CA PHE A 62 -4.49 -13.44 -5.62
C PHE A 62 -5.08 -12.92 -4.30
N ILE A 63 -6.37 -12.63 -4.29
CA ILE A 63 -7.09 -12.17 -3.08
C ILE A 63 -6.91 -13.17 -1.96
N THR A 64 -7.20 -14.45 -2.19
CA THR A 64 -7.04 -15.51 -1.16
C THR A 64 -5.61 -15.57 -0.61
N LYS A 65 -4.60 -15.45 -1.46
CA LYS A 65 -3.18 -15.43 -1.04
C LYS A 65 -2.78 -14.14 -0.31
N LEU A 66 -3.42 -13.03 -0.63
CA LEU A 66 -3.12 -11.73 -0.01
C LEU A 66 -3.77 -11.64 1.38
N ILE A 67 -5.06 -11.97 1.50
CA ILE A 67 -5.81 -11.89 2.75
C ILE A 67 -5.30 -12.89 3.80
N SER A 68 -4.77 -14.04 3.38
CA SER A 68 -4.22 -15.05 4.30
C SER A 68 -3.02 -14.56 5.12
N LYS A 69 -2.38 -13.45 4.71
CA LYS A 69 -1.31 -12.79 5.45
C LYS A 69 -1.82 -12.03 6.69
N TYR A 70 -3.11 -11.70 6.74
CA TYR A 70 -3.73 -10.85 7.76
C TYR A 70 -4.61 -11.69 8.70
N LYS A 71 -3.97 -12.48 9.56
CA LYS A 71 -4.65 -13.48 10.43
C LYS A 71 -5.62 -12.89 11.46
N THR A 72 -5.47 -11.63 11.82
CA THR A 72 -6.22 -10.96 12.89
C THR A 72 -7.47 -10.25 12.41
N PHE A 73 -7.72 -10.24 11.09
CA PHE A 73 -8.86 -9.59 10.47
C PHE A 73 -9.84 -10.63 9.95
N ASP A 74 -11.13 -10.29 9.90
CA ASP A 74 -12.13 -11.14 9.26
C ASP A 74 -11.80 -11.28 7.77
N LYS A 75 -11.70 -12.53 7.31
CA LYS A 75 -11.37 -12.82 5.91
C LYS A 75 -12.50 -12.44 4.97
N GLU A 76 -13.75 -12.56 5.41
CA GLU A 76 -14.91 -12.19 4.58
C GLU A 76 -14.94 -10.69 4.34
N ASP A 77 -14.66 -9.88 5.36
CA ASP A 77 -14.54 -8.43 5.22
C ASP A 77 -13.41 -8.05 4.26
N LEU A 78 -12.23 -8.64 4.43
CA LEU A 78 -11.10 -8.37 3.54
C LEU A 78 -11.38 -8.78 2.08
N GLU A 79 -12.12 -9.86 1.88
CA GLU A 79 -12.56 -10.32 0.56
C GLU A 79 -13.56 -9.33 -0.06
N GLN A 80 -14.52 -8.82 0.71
CA GLN A 80 -15.45 -7.79 0.25
C GLN A 80 -14.74 -6.48 -0.12
N ILE A 81 -13.79 -6.03 0.70
CA ILE A 81 -12.95 -4.86 0.40
C ILE A 81 -12.17 -5.07 -0.90
N ALA A 82 -11.66 -6.27 -1.14
CA ALA A 82 -10.99 -6.62 -2.38
C ALA A 82 -11.93 -6.51 -3.60
N TYR A 83 -13.18 -6.99 -3.48
CA TYR A 83 -14.18 -6.87 -4.54
C TYR A 83 -14.54 -5.41 -4.82
N ILE A 84 -14.71 -4.59 -3.79
CA ILE A 84 -14.91 -3.14 -3.94
C ILE A 84 -13.72 -2.51 -4.68
N ALA A 85 -12.50 -2.93 -4.37
CA ALA A 85 -11.29 -2.44 -5.04
C ALA A 85 -11.29 -2.81 -6.54
N ILE A 86 -11.71 -4.02 -6.90
CA ILE A 86 -11.83 -4.46 -8.31
C ILE A 86 -12.86 -3.62 -9.05
N ILE A 87 -14.02 -3.35 -8.43
CA ILE A 87 -15.07 -2.51 -9.02
C ILE A 87 -14.50 -1.12 -9.34
N LYS A 88 -13.86 -0.49 -8.35
CA LYS A 88 -13.23 0.82 -8.51
C LYS A 88 -12.11 0.79 -9.55
N ALA A 89 -11.28 -0.25 -9.55
CA ALA A 89 -10.21 -0.40 -10.53
C ALA A 89 -10.78 -0.51 -11.95
N THR A 90 -11.84 -1.29 -12.14
CA THR A 90 -12.51 -1.45 -13.45
C THR A 90 -13.06 -0.13 -13.97
N GLN A 91 -13.70 0.66 -13.09
CA GLN A 91 -14.24 1.97 -13.43
C GLN A 91 -13.15 2.99 -13.81
N ASN A 92 -12.00 2.94 -13.11
CA ASN A 92 -10.92 3.92 -13.27
C ASN A 92 -9.82 3.49 -14.25
N TYR A 93 -9.83 2.24 -14.72
CA TYR A 93 -8.83 1.74 -15.65
C TYR A 93 -8.86 2.53 -16.96
N GLN A 94 -7.70 2.89 -17.49
CA GLN A 94 -7.55 3.55 -18.79
C GLN A 94 -6.80 2.64 -19.75
N GLN A 95 -7.18 2.63 -21.03
CA GLN A 95 -6.58 1.77 -22.06
C GLN A 95 -5.09 2.07 -22.28
N THR A 96 -4.64 3.27 -21.85
CA THR A 96 -3.25 3.74 -21.91
C THR A 96 -2.31 2.98 -20.96
N TYR A 97 -2.83 2.22 -20.00
CA TYR A 97 -1.98 1.39 -19.14
C TYR A 97 -1.54 0.11 -19.87
N ASP A 98 -0.23 -0.12 -19.92
CA ASP A 98 0.34 -1.28 -20.63
C ASP A 98 -0.04 -2.62 -20.00
N ASN A 99 -0.21 -2.65 -18.67
CA ASN A 99 -0.47 -3.88 -17.92
C ASN A 99 -1.68 -3.73 -16.97
N PRO A 100 -2.89 -4.17 -17.40
CA PRO A 100 -4.09 -4.13 -16.57
C PRO A 100 -3.95 -4.97 -15.31
N THR A 101 -3.33 -6.15 -15.40
CA THR A 101 -3.18 -7.03 -14.24
C THR A 101 -2.43 -6.31 -13.12
N ASN A 102 -1.28 -5.69 -13.42
CA ASN A 102 -0.49 -4.96 -12.42
C ASN A 102 -1.26 -3.78 -11.81
N PHE A 103 -2.03 -3.06 -12.63
CA PHE A 103 -2.89 -1.97 -12.16
C PHE A 103 -3.92 -2.50 -11.14
N PHE A 104 -4.64 -3.56 -11.47
CA PHE A 104 -5.63 -4.18 -10.58
C PHE A 104 -5.00 -4.72 -9.29
N LEU A 105 -3.88 -5.47 -9.40
CA LEU A 105 -3.18 -6.01 -8.24
C LEU A 105 -2.76 -4.90 -7.26
N SER A 106 -2.20 -3.81 -7.79
CA SER A 106 -1.80 -2.65 -6.99
C SER A 106 -2.99 -1.96 -6.32
N TYR A 107 -4.13 -1.86 -7.03
CA TYR A 107 -5.35 -1.27 -6.51
C TYR A 107 -5.95 -2.11 -5.37
N ILE A 108 -6.04 -3.43 -5.56
CA ILE A 108 -6.52 -4.38 -4.55
C ILE A 108 -5.64 -4.32 -3.30
N GLU A 109 -4.31 -4.40 -3.46
CA GLU A 109 -3.40 -4.32 -2.31
C GLU A 109 -3.55 -3.01 -1.55
N LYS A 110 -3.67 -1.89 -2.26
CA LYS A 110 -3.80 -0.57 -1.65
C LYS A 110 -5.06 -0.45 -0.82
N GLU A 111 -6.20 -0.90 -1.34
CA GLU A 111 -7.49 -0.78 -0.65
C GLU A 111 -7.55 -1.65 0.60
N ILE A 112 -7.08 -2.91 0.50
CA ILE A 112 -6.98 -3.83 1.65
C ILE A 112 -6.05 -3.26 2.73
N LYS A 113 -4.86 -2.78 2.34
CA LYS A 113 -3.93 -2.13 3.28
C LYS A 113 -4.59 -0.91 3.94
N HIS A 114 -5.32 -0.10 3.18
CA HIS A 114 -5.99 1.09 3.71
C HIS A 114 -7.14 0.75 4.67
N TYR A 115 -7.90 -0.32 4.42
CA TYR A 115 -8.91 -0.83 5.35
C TYR A 115 -8.28 -1.29 6.66
N ILE A 116 -7.26 -2.14 6.59
CA ILE A 116 -6.50 -2.62 7.77
C ILE A 116 -5.95 -1.44 8.57
N MET A 117 -5.41 -0.43 7.90
CA MET A 117 -4.89 0.77 8.57
C MET A 117 -5.96 1.61 9.25
N LYS A 118 -7.23 1.52 8.84
CA LYS A 118 -8.36 2.24 9.44
C LYS A 118 -9.00 1.47 10.60
N GLU A 119 -9.09 0.14 10.45
CA GLU A 119 -9.70 -0.77 11.43
C GLU A 119 -8.75 -1.17 12.56
N ASP A 120 -7.45 -0.91 12.44
CA ASP A 120 -6.55 -1.01 13.58
C ASP A 120 -7.11 -0.16 14.73
N ILE A 121 -7.39 -0.83 15.86
CA ILE A 121 -8.00 -0.28 17.10
C ILE A 121 -7.31 1.01 17.55
N ILE A 122 -6.06 1.19 17.15
CA ILE A 122 -5.25 2.37 17.42
C ILE A 122 -5.21 3.24 16.15
N LYS A 123 -5.91 4.39 16.18
CA LYS A 123 -5.81 5.44 15.16
C LYS A 123 -4.43 6.12 15.20
N ILE A 124 -3.41 5.42 14.74
CA ILE A 124 -2.04 5.93 14.67
C ILE A 124 -1.86 6.68 13.35
N PRO A 125 -1.37 7.94 13.36
CA PRO A 125 -1.03 8.64 12.14
C PRO A 125 -0.02 7.85 11.30
N LYS A 126 -0.21 7.82 9.97
CA LYS A 126 0.64 7.06 9.03
C LYS A 126 2.14 7.34 9.22
N THR A 127 2.49 8.60 9.50
CA THR A 127 3.87 9.04 9.77
C THR A 127 4.46 8.34 10.99
N VAL A 128 3.70 8.23 12.07
CA VAL A 128 4.15 7.57 13.31
C VAL A 128 4.33 6.07 13.10
N ARG A 129 3.42 5.43 12.37
CA ARG A 129 3.54 4.02 12.01
C ARG A 129 4.76 3.76 11.13
N LYS A 130 5.08 4.66 10.19
CA LYS A 130 6.30 4.59 9.39
C LYS A 130 7.55 4.69 10.27
N LEU A 131 7.58 5.61 11.23
CA LEU A 131 8.68 5.74 12.19
C LEU A 131 8.83 4.45 13.04
N TYR A 132 7.73 3.87 13.50
CA TYR A 132 7.75 2.59 14.22
C TYR A 132 8.45 1.49 13.42
N TYR A 133 8.05 1.27 12.16
CA TYR A 133 8.69 0.25 11.32
C TYR A 133 10.15 0.57 10.99
N GLN A 134 10.50 1.85 10.84
CA GLN A 134 11.91 2.25 10.68
C GLN A 134 12.74 1.92 11.91
N ILE A 135 12.23 2.24 13.11
CA ILE A 135 12.89 1.90 14.39
C ILE A 135 13.06 0.38 14.51
N GLN A 136 12.00 -0.40 14.27
CA GLN A 136 12.05 -1.86 14.31
C GLN A 136 13.06 -2.43 13.31
N LYS A 137 13.15 -1.84 12.10
CA LYS A 137 14.17 -2.23 11.12
C LYS A 137 15.58 -1.98 11.64
N TYR A 138 15.85 -0.84 12.26
CA TYR A 138 17.17 -0.56 12.86
C TYR A 138 17.52 -1.56 13.97
N ILE A 139 16.57 -1.86 14.86
CA ILE A 139 16.76 -2.85 15.94
C ILE A 139 16.97 -4.26 15.36
N SER A 140 16.27 -4.63 14.30
CA SER A 140 16.43 -5.94 13.66
C SER A 140 17.79 -6.13 12.97
N LEU A 141 18.38 -5.04 12.47
CA LEU A 141 19.70 -5.06 11.82
C LEU A 141 20.84 -5.05 12.84
N ASP A 142 20.64 -4.38 13.96
CA ASP A 142 21.61 -4.31 15.05
C ASP A 142 20.85 -4.21 16.39
N PRO A 143 20.68 -5.35 17.09
CA PRO A 143 19.95 -5.40 18.36
C PRO A 143 20.62 -4.63 19.49
N SER A 144 21.89 -4.24 19.34
CA SER A 144 22.65 -3.51 20.36
C SER A 144 22.44 -2.00 20.32
N LEU A 145 21.76 -1.48 19.30
CA LEU A 145 21.48 -0.05 19.14
C LEU A 145 20.74 0.51 20.35
N SER A 146 21.32 1.55 20.95
CA SER A 146 20.67 2.30 22.00
C SER A 146 19.55 3.19 21.45
N ILE A 147 18.58 3.50 22.31
CA ILE A 147 17.50 4.45 22.02
C ILE A 147 18.06 5.82 21.58
N GLN A 148 19.22 6.21 22.10
CA GLN A 148 19.87 7.47 21.76
C GLN A 148 20.41 7.49 20.33
N GLU A 149 21.03 6.40 19.88
CA GLU A 149 21.56 6.29 18.52
C GLU A 149 20.42 6.22 17.50
N ILE A 150 19.34 5.50 17.81
CA ILE A 150 18.13 5.48 16.99
C ILE A 150 17.53 6.89 16.88
N ALA A 151 17.43 7.60 18.01
CA ALA A 151 16.94 8.97 18.07
C ALA A 151 17.78 9.92 17.19
N GLN A 152 19.11 9.79 17.22
CA GLN A 152 20.01 10.57 16.36
C GLN A 152 19.86 10.23 14.88
N LYS A 153 19.84 8.93 14.52
CA LYS A 153 19.67 8.47 13.13
C LYS A 153 18.36 8.94 12.52
N LEU A 154 17.29 9.00 13.31
CA LEU A 154 15.95 9.41 12.87
C LEU A 154 15.62 10.88 13.14
N ASN A 155 16.55 11.67 13.70
CA ASN A 155 16.34 13.06 14.09
C ASN A 155 15.10 13.23 15.01
N LEU A 156 14.89 12.31 15.94
CA LEU A 156 13.79 12.31 16.92
C LEU A 156 14.30 12.57 18.33
N LYS A 157 13.50 13.17 19.20
CA LYS A 157 13.83 13.21 20.63
C LYS A 157 13.78 11.80 21.24
N LYS A 158 14.53 11.55 22.31
CA LYS A 158 14.59 10.24 22.96
C LYS A 158 13.22 9.79 23.45
N GLU A 159 12.45 10.75 23.96
CA GLU A 159 11.08 10.56 24.46
C GLU A 159 10.16 10.11 23.32
N SER A 160 10.33 10.68 22.13
CA SER A 160 9.58 10.29 20.93
C SER A 160 9.85 8.84 20.55
N VAL A 161 11.10 8.38 20.60
CA VAL A 161 11.46 6.98 20.30
C VAL A 161 10.84 6.02 21.32
N LYS A 162 10.87 6.37 22.62
CA LYS A 162 10.22 5.57 23.67
C LYS A 162 8.71 5.48 23.48
N GLU A 163 8.06 6.60 23.21
CA GLU A 163 6.61 6.64 22.98
C GLU A 163 6.22 5.80 21.77
N ILE A 164 6.97 5.91 20.66
CA ILE A 164 6.74 5.10 19.45
C ILE A 164 6.98 3.60 19.72
N LEU A 165 7.98 3.23 20.50
CA LEU A 165 8.21 1.83 20.86
C LEU A 165 7.12 1.26 21.78
N SER A 166 6.40 2.11 22.53
CA SER A 166 5.32 1.70 23.42
C SER A 166 4.00 1.39 22.70
N ILE A 167 3.91 1.69 21.39
CA ILE A 167 2.72 1.43 20.55
C ILE A 167 2.14 0.03 20.67
N PRO A 168 2.93 -1.07 20.70
CA PRO A 168 2.36 -2.41 20.83
C PRO A 168 1.68 -2.67 22.19
N GLN A 169 2.01 -1.87 23.20
CA GLN A 169 1.52 -2.00 24.58
C GLN A 169 0.44 -0.97 24.92
N LYS A 170 0.43 0.19 24.23
CA LYS A 170 -0.53 1.26 24.42
C LYS A 170 -1.51 1.34 23.25
N ASN A 171 -2.80 1.39 23.57
CA ASN A 171 -3.86 1.57 22.58
C ASN A 171 -4.01 3.04 22.09
N ASN A 172 -3.10 3.94 22.44
CA ASN A 172 -3.09 5.35 22.04
C ASN A 172 -1.67 5.92 22.10
N ILE A 173 -1.41 6.97 21.32
CA ILE A 173 -0.11 7.67 21.25
C ILE A 173 -0.32 9.14 21.55
N ASP A 174 0.52 9.71 22.42
CA ASP A 174 0.59 11.16 22.57
C ASP A 174 1.45 11.78 21.45
N ILE A 175 0.78 12.32 20.45
CA ILE A 175 1.41 12.94 19.27
C ILE A 175 2.29 14.12 19.67
N ASN A 176 1.97 14.81 20.77
CA ASN A 176 2.74 15.98 21.22
C ASN A 176 4.15 15.61 21.67
N LEU A 177 4.37 14.34 22.03
CA LEU A 177 5.67 13.82 22.41
C LEU A 177 6.55 13.47 21.20
N ILE A 178 5.99 13.42 19.99
CA ILE A 178 6.72 13.11 18.76
C ILE A 178 7.29 14.39 18.18
N LYS A 179 8.51 14.74 18.60
CA LYS A 179 9.21 15.96 18.19
C LYS A 179 10.54 15.60 17.52
N SER A 180 10.92 16.38 16.50
CA SER A 180 12.25 16.25 15.92
C SER A 180 13.31 16.93 16.79
N GLN A 181 14.56 16.48 16.74
CA GLN A 181 15.66 17.12 17.48
C GLN A 181 15.95 18.52 16.94
N LYS A 182 15.82 18.69 15.63
CA LYS A 182 16.06 19.95 14.91
C LYS A 182 14.82 20.80 14.68
N MET A 183 13.68 20.47 15.30
CA MET A 183 12.57 21.42 15.37
C MET A 183 13.06 22.58 16.22
N LYS A 184 13.61 23.61 15.57
CA LYS A 184 13.53 24.94 16.12
C LYS A 184 12.04 25.16 16.32
N ASP A 185 11.61 25.27 17.56
CA ASP A 185 10.39 26.01 17.82
C ASP A 185 10.51 27.27 16.95
N LEU A 186 9.47 27.59 16.18
CA LEU A 186 9.40 28.85 15.45
C LEU A 186 9.41 29.95 16.50
N GLN A 187 10.59 30.24 17.05
CA GLN A 187 10.88 31.44 17.79
C GLN A 187 10.93 32.51 16.72
N LEU A 188 9.74 32.98 16.36
CA LEU A 188 9.58 34.23 15.67
C LEU A 188 10.43 35.24 16.42
N ARG A 189 11.30 35.94 15.69
CA ARG A 189 12.05 37.04 16.28
C ARG A 189 11.03 38.07 16.78
N ILE A 190 11.42 38.87 17.76
CA ILE A 190 10.49 39.81 18.40
C ILE A 190 9.91 40.76 17.33
N GLU A 191 10.72 41.14 16.35
CA GLU A 191 10.32 41.93 15.18
C GLU A 191 9.24 41.22 14.35
N ASP A 192 9.41 39.93 14.09
CA ASP A 192 8.44 39.13 13.33
C ASP A 192 7.11 38.98 14.10
N LYS A 193 7.15 38.91 15.45
CA LYS A 193 5.95 38.90 16.29
C LYS A 193 5.21 40.23 16.27
N ILE A 194 5.94 41.34 16.43
CA ILE A 194 5.37 42.69 16.39
C ILE A 194 4.72 42.96 15.03
N PHE A 195 5.40 42.54 13.95
CA PHE A 195 4.87 42.70 12.60
C PHE A 195 3.58 41.91 12.37
N LEU A 196 3.51 40.67 12.88
CA LEU A 196 2.28 39.87 12.82
C LEU A 196 1.14 40.47 13.66
N GLU A 197 1.43 41.00 14.84
CA GLU A 197 0.43 41.71 15.66
C GLU A 197 -0.13 42.95 14.94
N GLN A 198 0.73 43.71 14.27
CA GLN A 198 0.31 44.87 13.47
C GLN A 198 -0.56 44.45 12.28
N ILE A 199 -0.18 43.39 11.57
CA ILE A 199 -0.98 42.85 10.45
C ILE A 199 -2.36 42.38 10.94
N ILE A 200 -2.42 41.62 12.03
CA ILE A 200 -3.69 41.13 12.59
C ILE A 200 -4.58 42.30 13.00
N LYS A 201 -4.01 43.31 13.66
CA LYS A 201 -4.75 44.51 14.05
C LYS A 201 -5.35 45.24 12.85
N ASN A 202 -4.56 45.45 11.80
CA ASN A 202 -5.03 46.11 10.58
C ASN A 202 -6.07 45.29 9.81
N LEU A 203 -6.01 43.95 9.89
CA LEU A 203 -7.01 43.07 9.31
C LEU A 203 -8.32 43.02 10.11
N SER A 204 -8.27 43.30 11.42
CA SER A 204 -9.47 43.39 12.27
C SER A 204 -10.17 44.76 12.24
N GLU A 205 -9.52 45.77 11.66
CA GLU A 205 -10.08 47.11 11.44
C GLU A 205 -10.73 47.26 10.04
N ILE A 206 -10.81 46.17 9.27
CA ILE A 206 -11.55 46.04 7.99
C ILE A 206 -12.81 45.19 8.24
#